data_AF-A0A3D4JK43-F1
#
_entry.id   AF-A0A3D4JK43-F1
#
_cell.length_a   1.000
_cell.length_b   1.000
_cell.length_c   1.000
_cell.angle_alpha   90.00
_cell.angle_beta   90.00
_cell.angle_gamma   90.00
#
_symmetry.space_group_name_H-M   'P 1'
#
loop_
_entity.id
_entity.type
_entity.pdbx_description
1 polymer ?
#
loop_
_entity_poly.entity_id
_entity_poly.type
_entity_poly.pdbx_seq_one_letter_code
_entity_poly.pdbx_strand_id
1 'polypeptide(L)'
;AFLLSPNGDEVDYTNIDKLMYDFAIGIDYDRVYETDENMYMSGDKYTIAAYLNDVTDSTGSSGAGDENLTWVTEARQLIEQGYTLVMPESRSFYSYDEVAENNSALTANPIIYASPTARAENYGGVDKVGNFTDGEILYLAAYAEDTARNDAKILVWGNAEFADDEMYEKGYTVTSLSAFISSVAWLHDSSIDLGIAEKSFTLDYMQINSQSTANKILAVIIFIPVVVAGIGVLVWARRKNA
;
A
#
# COMPACT_ATOMS: atom_id res chain seq x y z
N ALA A 1 4.82 -1.11 -17.14
CA ALA A 1 4.38 -0.33 -15.97
C ALA A 1 4.92 1.09 -16.09
N PHE A 2 4.08 2.09 -15.86
CA PHE A 2 4.46 3.50 -15.85
C PHE A 2 4.26 4.05 -14.43
N LEU A 3 5.31 4.64 -13.87
CA LEU A 3 5.23 5.42 -12.64
C LEU A 3 5.30 6.88 -13.05
N LEU A 4 4.19 7.59 -12.90
CA LEU A 4 4.00 8.94 -13.44
C LEU A 4 3.82 9.92 -12.29
N SER A 5 4.89 10.21 -11.54
CA SER A 5 4.83 11.22 -10.47
C SER A 5 4.39 12.60 -11.01
N PRO A 6 3.63 13.41 -10.24
CA PRO A 6 3.29 14.78 -10.59
C PRO A 6 4.53 15.57 -11.01
N ASN A 7 4.40 16.37 -12.07
CA ASN A 7 5.49 17.20 -12.58
C ASN A 7 4.92 18.55 -13.00
N GLY A 8 5.40 19.63 -12.39
CA GLY A 8 4.93 20.98 -12.66
C GLY A 8 5.38 21.59 -14.00
N ASP A 9 6.12 20.84 -14.83
CA ASP A 9 6.49 21.27 -16.18
C ASP A 9 5.25 21.45 -17.09
N GLU A 10 5.22 22.54 -17.85
CA GLU A 10 4.17 22.82 -18.86
C GLU A 10 4.40 22.00 -20.13
N VAL A 11 4.40 20.67 -20.00
CA VAL A 11 4.64 19.70 -21.08
C VAL A 11 3.67 18.53 -20.98
N ASP A 12 3.05 18.20 -22.10
CA ASP A 12 2.24 16.99 -22.23
C ASP A 12 3.11 15.83 -22.71
N TYR A 13 2.92 14.65 -22.11
CA TYR A 13 3.55 13.40 -22.49
C TYR A 13 2.87 12.80 -23.72
N THR A 14 2.88 13.51 -24.85
CA THR A 14 2.10 13.19 -26.06
C THR A 14 2.17 11.72 -26.52
N ASN A 15 3.33 11.08 -26.36
CA ASN A 15 3.50 9.67 -26.73
C ASN A 15 2.90 8.71 -25.69
N ILE A 16 2.99 9.06 -24.40
CA ILE A 16 2.39 8.29 -23.31
C ILE A 16 0.88 8.46 -23.35
N ASP A 17 0.36 9.67 -23.59
CA ASP A 17 -1.07 9.93 -23.72
C ASP A 17 -1.69 9.09 -24.84
N LYS A 18 -1.04 9.05 -26.01
CA LYS A 18 -1.50 8.21 -27.14
C LYS A 18 -1.52 6.73 -26.80
N LEU A 19 -0.48 6.25 -26.12
CA LEU A 19 -0.40 4.86 -25.71
C LEU A 19 -1.50 4.54 -24.68
N MET A 20 -1.71 5.40 -23.70
CA MET A 20 -2.72 5.16 -22.66
C MET A 20 -4.15 5.29 -23.21
N TYR A 21 -4.39 6.22 -24.14
CA TYR A 21 -5.65 6.35 -24.86
C TYR A 21 -6.06 5.05 -25.56
N ASP A 22 -5.11 4.38 -26.21
CA ASP A 22 -5.32 3.08 -26.87
C ASP A 22 -5.78 1.97 -25.90
N PHE A 23 -5.53 2.15 -24.61
CA PHE A 23 -5.94 1.29 -23.51
C PHE A 23 -7.05 1.90 -22.64
N ALA A 24 -7.74 2.93 -23.14
CA ALA A 24 -8.84 3.63 -22.46
C ALA A 24 -8.47 4.30 -21.11
N ILE A 25 -7.21 4.70 -20.92
CA ILE A 25 -6.76 5.45 -19.73
C ILE A 25 -6.24 6.84 -20.14
N GLY A 26 -6.57 7.87 -19.38
CA GLY A 26 -6.06 9.24 -19.54
C GLY A 26 -5.33 9.75 -18.30
N ILE A 27 -4.54 10.82 -18.47
CA ILE A 27 -3.76 11.48 -17.41
C ILE A 27 -4.34 12.88 -17.15
N ASP A 28 -4.62 13.24 -15.89
CA ASP A 28 -5.21 14.54 -15.53
C ASP A 28 -4.20 15.70 -15.40
N TYR A 29 -2.89 15.40 -15.45
CA TYR A 29 -1.79 16.37 -15.25
C TYR A 29 -1.96 17.23 -13.98
N ASP A 30 -2.34 16.57 -12.91
CA ASP A 30 -2.70 17.15 -11.64
C ASP A 30 -1.77 16.69 -10.52
N ARG A 31 -2.03 17.24 -9.34
CA ARG A 31 -1.48 16.78 -8.08
C ARG A 31 -2.63 16.64 -7.09
N VAL A 32 -2.79 15.42 -6.57
CA VAL A 32 -3.85 15.09 -5.64
C VAL A 32 -3.42 15.46 -4.23
N TYR A 33 -4.34 16.09 -3.49
CA TYR A 33 -4.19 16.42 -2.08
C TYR A 33 -5.48 16.12 -1.32
N GLU A 34 -5.37 15.94 -0.01
CA GLU A 34 -6.50 15.64 0.85
C GLU A 34 -6.93 16.86 1.67
N THR A 35 -8.22 16.92 1.98
CA THR A 35 -8.83 17.98 2.81
C THR A 35 -9.22 17.50 4.21
N ASP A 36 -9.44 16.20 4.41
CA ASP A 36 -9.69 15.61 5.72
C ASP A 36 -8.37 15.33 6.48
N GLU A 37 -8.22 15.94 7.65
CA GLU A 37 -7.04 15.79 8.52
C GLU A 37 -6.77 14.34 8.96
N ASN A 38 -7.76 13.44 8.87
CA ASN A 38 -7.59 12.02 9.19
C ASN A 38 -7.10 11.18 8.00
N MET A 39 -7.14 11.75 6.79
CA MET A 39 -6.85 11.05 5.54
C MET A 39 -5.53 11.51 4.90
N TYR A 40 -4.74 12.34 5.59
CA TYR A 40 -3.38 12.67 5.17
C TYR A 40 -2.39 12.66 6.35
N MET A 41 -1.10 12.56 6.04
CA MET A 41 -0.05 12.58 7.04
C MET A 41 0.09 13.97 7.67
N SER A 42 0.13 14.05 9.00
CA SER A 42 0.22 15.34 9.71
C SER A 42 1.36 16.22 9.20
N GLY A 43 1.03 17.40 8.69
CA GLY A 43 1.98 18.35 8.10
C GLY A 43 2.20 18.20 6.59
N ASP A 44 1.65 17.16 5.96
CA ASP A 44 1.74 16.91 4.52
C ASP A 44 0.40 16.43 3.94
N LYS A 45 -0.31 17.35 3.29
CA LYS A 45 -1.60 17.09 2.63
C LYS A 45 -1.49 16.29 1.32
N TYR A 46 -0.29 16.08 0.80
CA TYR A 46 -0.04 15.33 -0.45
C TYR A 46 0.32 13.88 -0.19
N THR A 47 0.60 13.51 1.07
CA THR A 47 0.72 12.11 1.46
C THR A 47 -0.60 11.62 2.04
N ILE A 48 -1.39 11.00 1.15
CA ILE A 48 -2.80 10.69 1.41
C ILE A 48 -3.02 9.21 1.69
N ALA A 49 -3.99 8.91 2.55
CA ALA A 49 -4.56 7.59 2.67
C ALA A 49 -5.47 7.32 1.46
N ALA A 50 -5.35 6.13 0.90
CA ALA A 50 -6.08 5.71 -0.29
C ALA A 50 -6.80 4.39 -0.04
N TYR A 51 -7.64 4.00 -1.00
CA TYR A 51 -8.39 2.76 -0.94
C TYR A 51 -8.02 1.88 -2.13
N LEU A 52 -7.91 0.59 -1.85
CA LEU A 52 -7.78 -0.42 -2.89
C LEU A 52 -9.16 -0.72 -3.46
N ASN A 53 -9.27 -0.86 -4.78
CA ASN A 53 -10.51 -1.19 -5.46
C ASN A 53 -11.03 -2.57 -5.01
N ASP A 54 -12.27 -2.57 -4.53
CA ASP A 54 -12.97 -3.74 -4.02
C ASP A 54 -13.93 -4.22 -5.11
N VAL A 55 -13.50 -5.17 -5.93
CA VAL A 55 -14.36 -5.74 -6.98
C VAL A 55 -15.31 -6.77 -6.37
N THR A 56 -16.15 -6.34 -5.44
CA THR A 56 -17.21 -7.17 -4.85
C THR A 56 -18.60 -6.55 -4.89
N ASP A 57 -18.81 -5.38 -5.51
CA ASP A 57 -20.17 -4.85 -5.61
C ASP A 57 -20.49 -4.27 -7.00
N SER A 58 -21.14 -5.10 -7.79
CA SER A 58 -22.20 -4.63 -8.69
C SER A 58 -23.49 -5.36 -8.31
N THR A 59 -24.20 -4.80 -7.33
CA THR A 59 -25.67 -4.76 -7.25
C THR A 59 -26.39 -6.04 -7.70
N GLY A 60 -26.70 -6.94 -6.76
CA GLY A 60 -27.93 -7.74 -6.81
C GLY A 60 -28.17 -8.67 -8.02
N SER A 61 -27.15 -9.04 -8.78
CA SER A 61 -27.22 -10.16 -9.73
C SER A 61 -26.16 -11.19 -9.37
N SER A 62 -26.60 -12.20 -8.61
CA SER A 62 -25.92 -13.47 -8.49
C SER A 62 -25.76 -14.08 -9.89
N GLY A 63 -24.62 -13.84 -10.53
CA GLY A 63 -24.39 -14.31 -11.89
C GLY A 63 -23.14 -13.81 -12.59
N ALA A 64 -21.98 -13.83 -11.94
CA ALA A 64 -20.63 -14.05 -12.51
C ALA A 64 -19.63 -13.71 -11.40
N GLY A 65 -18.79 -14.67 -11.01
CA GLY A 65 -17.60 -14.33 -10.23
C GLY A 65 -16.63 -13.63 -11.18
N ASP A 66 -16.36 -12.35 -10.97
CA ASP A 66 -15.40 -11.62 -11.78
C ASP A 66 -14.07 -11.52 -11.01
N GLU A 67 -13.06 -12.15 -11.57
CA GLU A 67 -11.71 -12.38 -11.05
C GLU A 67 -10.83 -11.10 -11.03
N ASN A 68 -11.47 -9.93 -11.05
CA ASN A 68 -10.81 -8.64 -11.18
C ASN A 68 -10.06 -8.34 -9.88
N LEU A 69 -8.74 -8.22 -9.97
CA LEU A 69 -7.80 -7.88 -8.88
C LEU A 69 -7.51 -8.98 -7.83
N THR A 70 -7.71 -10.26 -8.15
CA THR A 70 -7.26 -11.37 -7.25
C THR A 70 -5.76 -11.33 -6.94
N TRP A 71 -4.97 -10.68 -7.79
CA TRP A 71 -3.51 -10.58 -7.65
C TRP A 71 -3.04 -9.58 -6.57
N VAL A 72 -3.87 -8.63 -6.10
CA VAL A 72 -3.52 -7.73 -4.97
C VAL A 72 -3.93 -8.30 -3.59
N THR A 73 -4.13 -9.61 -3.48
CA THR A 73 -4.57 -10.26 -2.23
C THR A 73 -3.72 -9.91 -1.01
N GLU A 74 -2.40 -9.76 -1.16
CA GLU A 74 -1.52 -9.41 -0.04
C GLU A 74 -1.74 -7.99 0.48
N ALA A 75 -1.86 -7.01 -0.43
CA ALA A 75 -2.18 -5.65 -0.05
C ALA A 75 -3.54 -5.60 0.69
N ARG A 76 -4.51 -6.41 0.26
CA ARG A 76 -5.79 -6.56 0.95
C ARG A 76 -5.62 -7.11 2.37
N GLN A 77 -4.84 -8.17 2.54
CA GLN A 77 -4.58 -8.75 3.87
C GLN A 77 -3.90 -7.76 4.81
N LEU A 78 -2.97 -6.93 4.31
CA LEU A 78 -2.37 -5.86 5.09
C LEU A 78 -3.42 -4.82 5.54
N ILE A 79 -4.32 -4.42 4.63
CA ILE A 79 -5.42 -3.51 4.97
C ILE A 79 -6.34 -4.11 6.03
N GLU A 80 -6.69 -5.39 5.92
CA GLU A 80 -7.51 -6.12 6.90
C GLU A 80 -6.82 -6.25 8.28
N GLN A 81 -5.49 -6.28 8.30
CA GLN A 81 -4.67 -6.26 9.53
C GLN A 81 -4.54 -4.85 10.14
N GLY A 82 -5.11 -3.82 9.50
CA GLY A 82 -5.11 -2.44 9.97
C GLY A 82 -3.98 -1.58 9.43
N TYR A 83 -3.23 -2.05 8.42
CA TYR A 83 -2.27 -1.19 7.71
C TYR A 83 -3.00 -0.28 6.73
N THR A 84 -2.68 1.01 6.76
CA THR A 84 -3.24 1.98 5.82
C THR A 84 -2.52 1.87 4.46
N LEU A 85 -3.27 1.98 3.37
CA LEU A 85 -2.71 2.19 2.04
C LEU A 85 -2.41 3.69 1.88
N VAL A 86 -1.16 4.03 1.58
CA VAL A 86 -0.71 5.44 1.52
C VAL A 86 -0.09 5.75 0.17
N MET A 87 -0.54 6.83 -0.46
CA MET A 87 -0.06 7.29 -1.77
C MET A 87 0.54 8.70 -1.61
N PRO A 88 1.87 8.82 -1.47
CA PRO A 88 2.55 10.12 -1.44
C PRO A 88 2.63 10.77 -2.81
N GLU A 89 2.38 12.07 -2.92
CA GLU A 89 2.68 12.86 -4.13
C GLU A 89 2.14 12.22 -5.42
N SER A 90 0.84 11.94 -5.46
CA SER A 90 0.20 11.25 -6.58
C SER A 90 -0.53 12.19 -7.53
N ARG A 91 -0.58 11.84 -8.80
CA ARG A 91 -1.54 12.37 -9.79
C ARG A 91 -2.74 11.42 -9.94
N SER A 92 -3.79 11.89 -10.61
CA SER A 92 -4.95 11.08 -10.98
C SER A 92 -4.97 10.66 -12.45
N PHE A 93 -5.81 9.67 -12.71
CA PHE A 93 -6.15 9.14 -14.03
C PHE A 93 -7.67 9.09 -14.18
N TYR A 94 -8.12 9.09 -15.44
CA TYR A 94 -9.51 8.89 -15.81
C TYR A 94 -9.65 7.79 -16.88
N SER A 95 -10.85 7.24 -17.03
CA SER A 95 -11.18 6.28 -18.08
C SER A 95 -11.76 6.99 -19.31
N TYR A 96 -11.40 6.52 -20.50
CA TYR A 96 -12.11 6.86 -21.73
C TYR A 96 -13.22 5.86 -21.97
N ASP A 97 -14.39 6.11 -21.39
CA ASP A 97 -15.55 5.20 -21.48
C ASP A 97 -15.92 4.89 -22.93
N GLU A 98 -15.82 5.87 -23.83
CA GLU A 98 -16.06 5.68 -25.26
C GLU A 98 -15.11 4.66 -25.91
N VAL A 99 -13.85 4.58 -25.46
CA VAL A 99 -12.88 3.62 -25.99
C VAL A 99 -13.16 2.23 -25.43
N ALA A 100 -13.48 2.13 -24.15
CA ALA A 100 -13.82 0.89 -23.48
C ALA A 100 -15.11 0.26 -24.04
N GLU A 101 -16.18 1.06 -24.23
CA GLU A 101 -17.45 0.58 -24.76
C GLU A 101 -17.35 0.09 -26.21
N ASN A 102 -16.47 0.68 -27.01
CA ASN A 102 -16.26 0.31 -28.41
C ASN A 102 -15.33 -0.90 -28.59
N ASN A 103 -14.65 -1.36 -27.54
CA ASN A 103 -13.73 -2.50 -27.60
C ASN A 103 -14.00 -3.50 -26.47
N SER A 104 -14.86 -4.48 -26.74
CA SER A 104 -15.19 -5.53 -25.77
C SER A 104 -14.02 -6.42 -25.36
N ALA A 105 -12.88 -6.36 -26.06
CA ALA A 105 -11.66 -7.10 -25.71
C ALA A 105 -10.72 -6.32 -24.78
N LEU A 106 -11.01 -5.02 -24.56
CA LEU A 106 -10.26 -4.12 -23.70
C LEU A 106 -10.99 -3.97 -22.36
N THR A 107 -10.28 -4.25 -21.28
CA THR A 107 -10.73 -4.03 -19.90
C THR A 107 -9.80 -2.99 -19.28
N ALA A 108 -10.34 -1.89 -18.75
CA ALA A 108 -9.59 -0.87 -18.03
C ALA A 108 -10.30 -0.56 -16.71
N ASN A 109 -9.59 -0.63 -15.58
CA ASN A 109 -10.17 -0.42 -14.26
C ASN A 109 -9.16 0.23 -13.30
N PRO A 110 -9.64 1.01 -12.31
CA PRO A 110 -8.79 1.52 -11.24
C PRO A 110 -8.35 0.39 -10.31
N ILE A 111 -7.13 0.50 -9.79
CA ILE A 111 -6.56 -0.33 -8.72
C ILE A 111 -6.69 0.39 -7.39
N ILE A 112 -6.35 1.69 -7.37
CA ILE A 112 -6.31 2.51 -6.17
C ILE A 112 -7.10 3.79 -6.45
N TYR A 113 -7.95 4.18 -5.51
CA TYR A 113 -8.68 5.44 -5.57
C TYR A 113 -8.44 6.27 -4.30
N ALA A 114 -8.47 7.58 -4.47
CA ALA A 114 -8.39 8.54 -3.38
C ALA A 114 -9.71 8.55 -2.59
N SER A 115 -9.70 9.21 -1.42
CA SER A 115 -10.93 9.43 -0.68
C SER A 115 -11.91 10.35 -1.44
N PRO A 116 -13.22 10.32 -1.13
CA PRO A 116 -14.19 11.29 -1.67
C PRO A 116 -13.93 12.75 -1.25
N THR A 117 -13.12 12.97 -0.20
CA THR A 117 -12.73 14.30 0.27
C THR A 117 -11.42 14.79 -0.37
N ALA A 118 -10.71 13.92 -1.08
CA ALA A 118 -9.54 14.28 -1.86
C ALA A 118 -9.91 15.24 -3.00
N ARG A 119 -8.96 16.10 -3.35
CA ARG A 119 -9.07 17.12 -4.38
C ARG A 119 -7.81 17.11 -5.22
N ALA A 120 -7.91 17.70 -6.40
CA ALA A 120 -6.82 17.79 -7.35
C ALA A 120 -6.57 19.26 -7.71
N GLU A 121 -5.31 19.63 -7.81
CA GLU A 121 -4.88 20.92 -8.34
C GLU A 121 -4.08 20.70 -9.62
N ASN A 122 -4.23 21.62 -10.58
CA ASN A 122 -3.45 21.53 -11.81
C ASN A 122 -1.95 21.65 -11.49
N TYR A 123 -1.17 20.68 -11.97
CA TYR A 123 0.24 20.58 -11.65
C TYR A 123 1.00 19.99 -12.84
N GLY A 124 1.01 20.74 -13.94
CA GLY A 124 1.69 20.41 -15.18
C GLY A 124 0.77 20.47 -16.39
N GLY A 125 1.30 20.01 -17.52
CA GLY A 125 0.59 19.99 -18.79
C GLY A 125 0.51 21.35 -19.48
N VAL A 126 0.22 21.34 -20.77
CA VAL A 126 0.12 22.55 -21.61
C VAL A 126 -1.24 23.21 -21.43
N ASP A 127 -2.29 22.41 -21.23
CA ASP A 127 -3.65 22.88 -20.96
C ASP A 127 -3.93 22.80 -19.45
N LYS A 128 -4.05 23.97 -18.80
CA LYS A 128 -4.39 24.11 -17.37
C LYS A 128 -5.87 23.80 -17.07
N VAL A 129 -6.41 22.80 -17.73
CA VAL A 129 -7.83 22.44 -17.70
C VAL A 129 -7.97 21.11 -17.00
N GLY A 130 -7.72 21.11 -15.68
CA GLY A 130 -8.23 20.01 -14.89
C GLY A 130 -9.74 20.12 -14.83
N ASN A 131 -10.45 19.15 -15.40
CA ASN A 131 -11.86 18.94 -15.15
C ASN A 131 -12.01 18.38 -13.73
N PHE A 132 -11.65 19.17 -12.73
CA PHE A 132 -11.78 18.77 -11.33
C PHE A 132 -13.23 18.95 -10.93
N THR A 133 -14.05 17.93 -11.13
CA THR A 133 -15.40 17.95 -10.58
C THR A 133 -15.31 17.68 -9.09
N ASP A 134 -15.70 18.66 -8.29
CA ASP A 134 -15.77 18.50 -6.83
C ASP A 134 -16.62 17.28 -6.47
N GLY A 135 -16.00 16.29 -5.80
CA GLY A 135 -16.66 15.07 -5.33
C GLY A 135 -16.54 13.85 -6.27
N GLU A 136 -15.82 13.96 -7.39
CA GLU A 136 -15.42 12.78 -8.17
C GLU A 136 -14.33 11.97 -7.44
N ILE A 137 -14.40 10.65 -7.60
CA ILE A 137 -13.40 9.73 -7.04
C ILE A 137 -12.18 9.75 -7.97
N LEU A 138 -11.03 10.17 -7.45
CA LEU A 138 -9.79 10.27 -8.21
C LEU A 138 -9.08 8.91 -8.24
N TYR A 139 -8.71 8.42 -9.42
CA TYR A 139 -7.98 7.16 -9.57
C TYR A 139 -6.47 7.39 -9.49
N LEU A 140 -5.81 6.81 -8.50
CA LEU A 140 -4.36 7.01 -8.25
C LEU A 140 -3.50 5.92 -8.90
N ALA A 141 -4.10 4.78 -9.23
CA ALA A 141 -3.48 3.73 -10.02
C ALA A 141 -4.55 2.99 -10.82
N ALA A 142 -4.20 2.53 -12.01
CA ALA A 142 -5.10 1.81 -12.91
C ALA A 142 -4.36 0.76 -13.72
N TYR A 143 -5.10 -0.23 -14.21
CA TYR A 143 -4.61 -1.23 -15.15
C TYR A 143 -5.53 -1.31 -16.35
N ALA A 144 -4.96 -1.79 -17.46
CA ALA A 144 -5.76 -2.21 -18.60
C ALA A 144 -5.15 -3.45 -19.26
N GLU A 145 -6.03 -4.27 -19.85
CA GLU A 145 -5.70 -5.48 -20.58
C GLU A 145 -6.50 -5.52 -21.89
N ASP A 146 -5.82 -5.72 -23.01
CA ASP A 146 -6.42 -5.92 -24.32
C ASP A 146 -6.11 -7.33 -24.83
N THR A 147 -7.12 -8.20 -24.73
CA THR A 147 -7.04 -9.61 -25.15
C THR A 147 -6.99 -9.77 -26.68
N ALA A 148 -7.43 -8.77 -27.46
CA ALA A 148 -7.32 -8.80 -28.91
C ALA A 148 -5.92 -8.42 -29.40
N ARG A 149 -5.11 -7.72 -28.58
CA ARG A 149 -3.74 -7.31 -28.89
C ARG A 149 -2.69 -8.22 -28.27
N ASN A 150 -2.88 -9.54 -28.35
CA ASN A 150 -1.96 -10.53 -27.78
C ASN A 150 -1.78 -10.33 -26.26
N ASP A 151 -2.92 -10.23 -25.56
CA ASP A 151 -2.99 -10.05 -24.09
C ASP A 151 -2.10 -8.90 -23.61
N ALA A 152 -2.13 -7.79 -24.36
CA ALA A 152 -1.31 -6.63 -24.03
C ALA A 152 -1.83 -6.00 -22.75
N LYS A 153 -0.94 -5.75 -21.81
CA LYS A 153 -1.27 -5.19 -20.50
C LYS A 153 -0.52 -3.89 -20.26
N ILE A 154 -1.19 -2.93 -19.66
CA ILE A 154 -0.56 -1.73 -19.12
C ILE A 154 -0.93 -1.56 -17.65
N LEU A 155 -0.02 -0.93 -16.95
CA LEU A 155 -0.13 -0.61 -15.53
C LEU A 155 0.37 0.81 -15.35
N VAL A 156 -0.43 1.65 -14.70
CA VAL A 156 -0.12 3.05 -14.44
C VAL A 156 -0.31 3.37 -12.96
N TRP A 157 0.66 4.08 -12.39
CA TRP A 157 0.66 4.56 -11.01
C TRP A 157 0.96 6.05 -11.00
N GLY A 158 0.25 6.79 -10.15
CA GLY A 158 0.31 8.24 -10.10
C GLY A 158 1.56 8.79 -9.40
N ASN A 159 2.42 7.93 -8.86
CA ASN A 159 3.66 8.30 -8.20
C ASN A 159 4.70 7.18 -8.29
N ALA A 160 5.94 7.52 -7.94
CA ALA A 160 7.02 6.56 -7.65
C ALA A 160 7.47 6.63 -6.17
N GLU A 161 7.02 7.64 -5.43
CA GLU A 161 7.51 7.99 -4.09
C GLU A 161 7.15 6.96 -3.02
N PHE A 162 6.17 6.08 -3.29
CA PHE A 162 5.87 4.95 -2.39
C PHE A 162 7.06 4.00 -2.20
N ALA A 163 7.98 3.96 -3.16
CA ALA A 163 9.17 3.12 -3.15
C ALA A 163 10.40 3.81 -2.54
N ASP A 164 10.27 5.05 -2.05
CA ASP A 164 11.37 5.74 -1.38
C ASP A 164 11.67 5.11 -0.01
N ASP A 165 12.96 5.02 0.31
CA ASP A 165 13.47 4.40 1.53
C ASP A 165 12.94 5.13 2.77
N GLU A 166 12.80 6.46 2.72
CA GLU A 166 12.31 7.26 3.85
C GLU A 166 10.87 6.88 4.24
N MET A 167 10.01 6.66 3.24
CA MET A 167 8.60 6.30 3.47
C MET A 167 8.45 4.83 3.87
N TYR A 168 9.32 3.97 3.34
CA TYR A 168 9.38 2.55 3.70
C TYR A 168 9.87 2.34 5.14
N GLU A 169 10.93 3.04 5.56
CA GLU A 169 11.48 2.95 6.92
C GLU A 169 10.47 3.39 7.99
N LYS A 170 9.60 4.35 7.65
CA LYS A 170 8.49 4.80 8.50
C LYS A 170 7.31 3.82 8.51
N GLY A 171 7.32 2.81 7.65
CA GLY A 171 6.31 1.75 7.56
C GLY A 171 5.01 2.18 6.88
N TYR A 172 4.95 3.36 6.26
CA TYR A 172 3.71 3.91 5.71
C TYR A 172 3.33 3.35 4.35
N THR A 173 4.32 2.97 3.53
CA THR A 173 4.09 2.58 2.13
C THR A 173 4.16 1.07 1.90
N VAL A 174 4.23 0.25 2.95
CA VAL A 174 4.34 -1.22 2.85
C VAL A 174 3.16 -1.81 2.06
N THR A 175 1.94 -1.35 2.33
CA THR A 175 0.73 -1.78 1.61
C THR A 175 0.77 -1.37 0.14
N SER A 176 1.21 -0.14 -0.15
CA SER A 176 1.31 0.41 -1.51
C SER A 176 2.38 -0.31 -2.33
N LEU A 177 3.52 -0.60 -1.71
CA LEU A 177 4.60 -1.38 -2.31
C LEU A 177 4.13 -2.81 -2.59
N SER A 178 3.43 -3.46 -1.66
CA SER A 178 2.85 -4.80 -1.88
C SER A 178 1.89 -4.79 -3.08
N ALA A 179 0.95 -3.84 -3.13
CA ALA A 179 0.04 -3.69 -4.26
C ALA A 179 0.78 -3.46 -5.59
N PHE A 180 1.87 -2.67 -5.57
CA PHE A 180 2.70 -2.44 -6.75
C PHE A 180 3.40 -3.71 -7.22
N ILE A 181 4.10 -4.43 -6.34
CA ILE A 181 4.82 -5.66 -6.73
C ILE A 181 3.83 -6.71 -7.25
N SER A 182 2.67 -6.87 -6.59
CA SER A 182 1.57 -7.72 -7.07
C SER A 182 1.10 -7.32 -8.47
N SER A 183 0.93 -6.02 -8.74
CA SER A 183 0.52 -5.52 -10.06
C SER A 183 1.56 -5.77 -11.15
N VAL A 184 2.84 -5.71 -10.81
CA VAL A 184 3.94 -6.03 -11.72
C VAL A 184 4.01 -7.54 -11.97
N ALA A 185 3.73 -8.36 -10.97
CA ALA A 185 3.68 -9.81 -11.11
C ALA A 185 2.56 -10.23 -12.08
N TRP A 186 1.37 -9.61 -11.96
CA TRP A 186 0.26 -9.77 -12.91
C TRP A 186 0.62 -9.30 -14.33
N LEU A 187 1.33 -8.18 -14.46
CA LEU A 187 1.77 -7.65 -15.76
C LEU A 187 2.66 -8.64 -16.54
N HIS A 188 3.41 -9.50 -15.85
CA HIS A 188 4.30 -10.49 -16.45
C HIS A 188 3.70 -11.92 -16.48
N ASP A 189 2.41 -12.09 -16.16
CA ASP A 189 1.78 -13.41 -15.97
C ASP A 189 2.55 -14.32 -15.00
N SER A 190 3.32 -13.71 -14.10
CA SER A 190 4.08 -14.44 -13.10
C SER A 190 3.21 -14.57 -11.86
N SER A 191 2.79 -15.79 -11.54
CA SER A 191 2.20 -16.10 -10.24
C SER A 191 3.32 -16.12 -9.19
N ILE A 192 3.83 -14.96 -8.83
CA ILE A 192 4.69 -14.85 -7.65
C ILE A 192 3.75 -14.80 -6.46
N ASP A 193 3.61 -15.95 -5.80
CA ASP A 193 3.13 -16.04 -4.43
C ASP A 193 4.19 -15.33 -3.57
N LEU A 194 4.02 -14.02 -3.36
CA LEU A 194 4.89 -13.22 -2.50
C LEU A 194 4.47 -13.51 -1.07
N GLY A 195 4.66 -14.77 -0.64
CA GLY A 195 4.47 -15.16 0.75
C GLY A 195 5.38 -14.33 1.64
N ILE A 196 4.90 -13.17 2.09
CA ILE A 196 5.45 -12.47 3.23
C ILE A 196 5.13 -13.37 4.40
N ALA A 197 6.05 -14.29 4.70
CA ALA A 197 5.98 -15.09 5.90
C ALA A 197 5.68 -14.13 7.05
N GLU A 198 4.64 -14.43 7.85
CA GLU A 198 4.35 -13.67 9.07
C GLU A 198 5.68 -13.42 9.77
N LYS A 199 6.12 -12.17 9.80
CA LYS A 199 7.25 -11.80 10.63
C LYS A 199 6.69 -11.77 12.03
N SER A 200 6.58 -12.96 12.63
CA SER A 200 6.13 -13.10 13.99
C SER A 200 7.15 -12.35 14.84
N PHE A 201 6.75 -11.18 15.31
CA PHE A 201 7.37 -10.61 16.50
C PHE A 201 6.96 -11.52 17.65
N THR A 202 7.69 -12.63 17.84
CA THR A 202 7.70 -13.33 19.11
C THR A 202 8.35 -12.39 20.13
N LEU A 203 7.54 -11.47 20.64
CA LEU A 203 7.81 -10.90 21.95
C LEU A 203 7.48 -12.03 22.92
N ASP A 204 8.51 -12.70 23.42
CA ASP A 204 8.37 -13.67 24.50
C ASP A 204 7.99 -12.89 25.78
N TYR A 205 6.70 -12.55 25.90
CA TYR A 205 6.18 -11.90 27.08
C TYR A 205 5.80 -12.99 28.09
N MET A 206 6.43 -12.94 29.26
CA MET A 206 6.05 -13.78 30.38
C MET A 206 4.72 -13.26 30.95
N GLN A 207 3.60 -13.83 30.51
CA GLN A 207 2.27 -13.50 31.03
C GLN A 207 2.11 -14.03 32.46
N ILE A 208 2.30 -13.15 33.46
CA ILE A 208 2.10 -13.52 34.86
C ILE A 208 0.61 -13.42 35.21
N ASN A 209 -0.13 -14.48 34.87
CA ASN A 209 -1.59 -14.52 35.02
C ASN A 209 -2.07 -14.77 36.48
N SER A 210 -1.16 -14.86 37.46
CA SER A 210 -1.54 -14.96 38.87
C SER A 210 -0.44 -14.47 39.81
N GLN A 211 -0.86 -13.88 40.94
CA GLN A 211 0.04 -13.44 42.02
C GLN A 211 0.88 -14.59 42.62
N SER A 212 0.38 -15.82 42.55
CA SER A 212 1.08 -17.04 42.98
C SER A 212 2.25 -17.38 42.05
N THR A 213 2.09 -17.18 40.73
CA THR A 213 3.13 -17.42 39.74
C THR A 213 4.23 -16.34 39.82
N ALA A 214 3.85 -15.07 40.02
CA ALA A 214 4.79 -13.96 40.24
C ALA A 214 5.73 -14.23 41.43
N ASN A 215 5.15 -14.64 42.56
CA ASN A 215 5.91 -14.87 43.79
C ASN A 215 6.90 -16.04 43.66
N LYS A 216 6.55 -17.08 42.89
CA LYS A 216 7.48 -18.20 42.64
C LYS A 216 8.65 -17.80 41.75
N ILE A 217 8.41 -17.01 40.71
CA ILE A 217 9.46 -16.53 39.81
C ILE A 217 10.40 -15.57 40.56
N LEU A 218 9.83 -14.64 41.34
CA LEU A 218 10.61 -13.70 42.15
C LEU A 218 11.47 -14.44 43.19
N ALA A 219 10.94 -15.49 43.82
CA ALA A 219 11.69 -16.31 44.77
C ALA A 219 12.91 -16.98 44.11
N VAL A 220 12.79 -17.48 42.88
CA VAL A 220 13.91 -18.11 42.15
C VAL A 220 14.99 -17.08 41.80
N ILE A 221 14.60 -15.90 41.32
CA ILE A 221 15.53 -14.82 40.97
C ILE A 221 16.34 -14.35 42.19
N ILE A 222 15.74 -14.34 43.38
CA ILE A 222 16.44 -13.94 44.61
C ILE A 222 17.27 -15.10 45.20
N PHE A 223 16.80 -16.33 45.10
CA PHE A 223 17.43 -17.49 45.74
C PHE A 223 18.80 -17.84 45.13
N ILE A 224 18.91 -17.84 43.79
CA ILE A 224 20.15 -18.24 43.10
C ILE A 224 21.33 -17.32 43.45
N PRO A 225 21.21 -15.97 43.37
CA PRO A 225 22.29 -15.06 43.78
C PRO A 225 22.71 -15.24 45.24
N VAL A 226 21.75 -15.48 46.15
CA VAL A 226 22.02 -15.66 47.57
C VAL A 226 22.82 -16.94 47.85
N VAL A 227 22.49 -18.04 47.17
CA VAL A 227 23.24 -19.30 47.31
C VAL A 227 24.66 -19.13 46.78
N VAL A 228 24.82 -18.49 45.61
CA VAL A 228 26.15 -18.24 45.03
C VAL A 228 26.99 -17.34 45.94
N ALA A 229 26.40 -16.27 46.47
CA ALA A 229 27.07 -15.39 47.44
C ALA A 229 27.45 -16.15 48.72
N GLY A 230 26.56 -17.00 49.24
CA GLY A 230 26.80 -17.84 50.41
C GLY A 230 27.97 -18.80 50.20
N ILE A 231 28.01 -19.50 49.07
CA ILE A 231 29.14 -20.39 48.70
C ILE A 231 30.43 -19.57 48.56
N GLY A 232 30.37 -18.38 47.95
CA GLY A 232 31.52 -17.47 47.84
C GLY A 232 32.08 -17.08 49.20
N VAL A 233 31.23 -16.72 50.15
CA VAL A 233 31.62 -16.42 51.54
C VAL A 233 32.23 -17.65 52.23
N LEU A 234 31.66 -18.83 52.00
CA LEU A 234 32.14 -20.09 52.59
C LEU A 234 33.53 -20.47 52.08
N VAL A 235 33.77 -20.32 50.77
CA VAL A 235 35.08 -20.52 50.14
C VAL A 235 36.09 -19.49 50.65
N TRP A 236 35.69 -18.22 50.77
CA TRP A 236 36.55 -17.18 51.33
C TRP A 236 36.94 -17.45 52.78
N ALA A 237 35.98 -17.85 53.63
CA ALA A 237 36.23 -18.18 55.03
C ALA A 237 37.15 -19.41 55.16
N ARG A 238 36.98 -20.43 54.31
CA ARG A 238 37.88 -21.59 54.28
C ARG A 238 39.30 -21.22 53.85
N ARG A 239 39.44 -20.31 52.87
CA ARG A 239 40.75 -19.82 52.41
C ARG A 239 41.44 -18.91 53.43
N LYS A 240 40.68 -18.25 54.30
CA LYS A 240 41.23 -17.41 55.37
C LYS A 240 41.70 -18.21 56.58
N ASN A 241 41.09 -19.37 56.83
CA ASN A 241 41.41 -20.27 57.95
C ASN A 241 42.39 -21.39 57.57
N ALA A 242 42.89 -21.41 56.33
CA ALA A 242 43.98 -22.26 55.85
C ALA A 242 45.22 -21.39 55.59
#